data_AF-A0A831K9K6-F1
#
_entry.id   AF-A0A831K9K6-F1
#
_cell.length_a   1.000
_cell.length_b   1.000
_cell.length_c   1.000
_cell.angle_alpha   90.00
_cell.angle_beta   90.00
_cell.angle_gamma   90.00
#
_symmetry.space_group_name_H-M   'P 1'
#
loop_
_entity.id
_entity.type
_entity.pdbx_description
1 polymer ?
#
loop_
_entity_poly.entity_id
_entity_poly.type
_entity_poly.pdbx_seq_one_letter_code
_entity_poly.pdbx_strand_id
1 'polypeptide(L)'
;MRALITGITGQDGSYLAELLLEKGYEVFGMVRRASTESFDRINHIKDKITLVQGDLLDQLSLISIIEAHKPHEVYNLAAQSFVPTSWTQPVLTGEFDAIGV
;
A
#
# COMPACT_ATOMS: atom_id res chain seq x y z
N MET A 1 12.65 2.05 13.22
CA MET A 1 11.39 2.82 13.06
C MET A 1 10.38 1.93 12.34
N ARG A 2 9.11 2.34 12.25
CA ARG A 2 8.02 1.57 11.62
C ARG A 2 7.43 2.39 10.48
N ALA A 3 7.30 1.80 9.30
CA ALA A 3 6.71 2.47 8.15
C ALA A 3 5.53 1.67 7.59
N LEU A 4 4.45 2.37 7.25
CA LEU A 4 3.33 1.81 6.50
C LEU A 4 3.40 2.31 5.05
N ILE A 5 3.35 1.39 4.08
CA ILE A 5 3.32 1.71 2.66
C ILE A 5 1.98 1.22 2.09
N THR A 6 1.15 2.13 1.60
CA THR A 6 0.01 1.75 0.75
C THR A 6 0.50 1.54 -0.68
N GLY A 7 -0.08 0.58 -1.40
CA GLY A 7 0.35 0.30 -2.78
C GLY A 7 1.72 -0.37 -2.85
N ILE A 8 2.10 -1.14 -1.82
CA ILE A 8 3.41 -1.81 -1.73
C ILE A 8 3.70 -2.76 -2.91
N THR A 9 2.66 -3.31 -3.53
CA THR A 9 2.78 -4.20 -4.69
C THR A 9 3.05 -3.45 -6.00
N GLY A 10 2.96 -2.12 -6.00
CA GLY A 10 3.35 -1.26 -7.11
C GLY A 10 4.87 -1.19 -7.27
N GLN A 11 5.31 -0.50 -8.32
CA GLN A 11 6.74 -0.30 -8.59
C GLN A 11 7.42 0.51 -7.48
N ASP A 12 6.89 1.68 -7.17
CA ASP A 12 7.53 2.58 -6.20
C ASP A 12 7.46 1.98 -4.79
N GLY A 13 6.34 1.30 -4.48
CA GLY A 13 6.16 0.58 -3.23
C GLY A 13 7.22 -0.50 -2.99
N SER A 14 7.56 -1.29 -4.02
CA SER A 14 8.58 -2.34 -3.88
C SER A 14 9.98 -1.76 -3.63
N TYR A 15 10.37 -0.74 -4.40
CA TYR A 15 11.69 -0.09 -4.22
C TYR A 15 11.80 0.66 -2.89
N LEU A 16 10.74 1.34 -2.46
CA LEU A 16 10.72 2.01 -1.17
C LEU A 16 10.82 1.02 -0.02
N ALA A 17 10.13 -0.13 -0.10
CA ALA A 17 10.21 -1.17 0.91
C ALA A 17 11.65 -1.69 1.08
N GLU A 18 12.36 -1.97 -0.02
CA GLU A 18 13.78 -2.36 0.01
C GLU A 18 14.64 -1.30 0.71
N LEU A 19 14.52 -0.04 0.28
CA LEU A 19 15.29 1.07 0.86
C LEU A 19 15.05 1.23 2.36
N LEU A 20 13.80 1.09 2.81
CA LEU A 20 13.45 1.23 4.22
C LEU A 20 13.96 0.03 5.04
N LEU A 21 13.89 -1.19 4.50
CA LEU A 21 14.48 -2.38 5.13
C LEU A 21 15.99 -2.23 5.29
N GLU A 22 16.70 -1.73 4.27
CA GLU A 22 18.15 -1.45 4.35
C GLU A 22 18.49 -0.42 5.43
N LYS A 23 17.58 0.52 5.70
CA LYS A 23 17.70 1.51 6.79
C LYS A 23 17.30 0.96 8.17
N GLY A 24 16.95 -0.32 8.28
CA GLY A 24 16.54 -0.94 9.54
C GLY A 24 15.12 -0.59 9.99
N TYR A 25 14.23 -0.24 9.06
CA TYR A 25 12.81 -0.08 9.36
C TYR A 25 12.11 -1.44 9.41
N GLU A 26 11.12 -1.53 10.28
CA GLU A 26 10.07 -2.53 10.20
C GLU A 26 9.01 -2.01 9.21
N VAL A 27 8.77 -2.76 8.13
CA VAL A 27 7.93 -2.33 7.00
C VAL A 27 6.61 -3.10 6.99
N PHE A 28 5.51 -2.35 7.02
CA PHE A 28 4.15 -2.84 6.87
C PHE A 28 3.64 -2.45 5.48
N GLY A 29 3.22 -3.45 4.71
CA GLY A 29 2.71 -3.27 3.36
C GLY A 29 1.21 -3.48 3.29
N MET A 30 0.45 -2.45 2.93
CA MET A 30 -0.99 -2.59 2.75
C MET A 30 -1.32 -3.21 1.40
N VAL A 31 -2.12 -4.27 1.42
CA VAL A 31 -2.61 -4.98 0.24
C VAL A 31 -4.13 -5.06 0.27
N ARG A 32 -4.77 -4.88 -0.89
CA ARG A 32 -6.23 -5.03 -1.00
C ARG A 32 -6.61 -6.50 -1.01
N ARG A 33 -7.78 -6.80 -0.47
CA ARG A 33 -8.36 -8.15 -0.54
C ARG A 33 -8.71 -8.48 -1.99
N ALA A 34 -7.99 -9.41 -2.59
CA ALA A 34 -8.26 -9.90 -3.94
C ALA A 34 -8.32 -11.43 -3.97
N SER A 35 -9.11 -11.98 -4.89
CA SER A 35 -9.14 -13.43 -5.14
C SER A 35 -7.83 -13.96 -5.74
N THR A 36 -7.00 -13.07 -6.29
CA THR A 36 -5.67 -13.38 -6.80
C THR A 36 -4.75 -12.22 -6.43
N GLU A 37 -3.69 -12.51 -5.69
CA GLU A 37 -2.68 -11.53 -5.30
C GLU A 37 -1.40 -11.79 -6.12
N SER A 38 -0.95 -10.81 -6.90
CA SER A 38 0.40 -10.84 -7.49
C SER A 38 1.35 -10.09 -6.56
N PHE A 39 2.34 -10.82 -6.04
CA PHE A 39 3.40 -10.28 -5.20
C PHE A 39 4.74 -10.28 -5.92
N ASP A 40 4.75 -10.36 -7.26
CA ASP A 40 5.96 -10.59 -8.05
C ASP A 40 7.07 -9.57 -7.75
N ARG A 41 6.69 -8.31 -7.54
CA ARG A 41 7.61 -7.20 -7.24
C ARG A 41 8.17 -7.19 -5.82
N ILE A 42 7.57 -7.94 -4.90
CA ILE A 42 7.96 -7.96 -3.47
C ILE A 42 8.25 -9.37 -2.98
N ASN A 43 8.20 -10.38 -3.84
CA ASN A 43 8.31 -11.78 -3.44
C ASN A 43 9.65 -12.09 -2.78
N HIS A 44 10.74 -11.48 -3.27
CA HIS A 44 12.09 -11.64 -2.73
C HIS A 44 12.31 -10.95 -1.37
N ILE A 45 11.43 -10.05 -0.95
CA ILE A 45 11.44 -9.41 0.38
C ILE A 45 10.25 -9.81 1.25
N LYS A 46 9.41 -10.75 0.80
CA LYS A 46 8.14 -11.10 1.44
C LYS A 46 8.31 -11.52 2.90
N ASP A 47 9.37 -12.28 3.21
CA ASP A 47 9.66 -12.75 4.57
C ASP A 47 10.25 -11.66 5.49
N LYS A 48 10.55 -10.48 4.94
CA LYS A 48 11.11 -9.32 5.66
C LYS A 48 10.09 -8.21 5.91
N ILE A 49 8.91 -8.30 5.29
CA ILE A 49 7.83 -7.33 5.42
C ILE A 49 6.61 -7.98 6.07
N THR A 50 5.75 -7.18 6.68
CA THR A 50 4.45 -7.64 7.16
C THR A 50 3.36 -7.12 6.25
N LEU A 51 2.65 -8.02 5.55
CA LEU A 51 1.51 -7.65 4.71
C LEU A 51 0.25 -7.54 5.56
N VAL A 52 -0.45 -6.41 5.41
CA VAL A 52 -1.69 -6.11 6.14
C VAL A 52 -2.81 -5.84 5.15
N GLN A 53 -4.00 -6.35 5.42
CA GLN A 53 -5.16 -6.20 4.54
C GLN A 53 -5.83 -4.84 4.81
N GLY A 54 -6.01 -4.04 3.76
CA GLY A 54 -6.69 -2.74 3.84
C GLY A 54 -7.03 -2.17 2.47
N ASP A 55 -7.93 -1.20 2.44
CA ASP A 55 -8.37 -0.52 1.22
C ASP A 55 -8.47 0.99 1.48
N LEU A 56 -8.04 1.80 0.51
CA LEU A 56 -8.15 3.26 0.60
C LEU A 56 -9.60 3.75 0.62
N LEU A 57 -10.57 2.93 0.21
CA LEU A 57 -11.99 3.24 0.29
C LEU A 57 -12.64 2.73 1.59
N ASP A 58 -11.89 2.04 2.45
CA ASP A 58 -12.35 1.53 3.75
C ASP A 58 -11.60 2.20 4.90
N GLN A 59 -12.20 3.28 5.42
CA GLN A 59 -11.69 4.05 6.55
C GLN A 59 -11.33 3.19 7.77
N LEU A 60 -12.17 2.22 8.11
CA LEU A 60 -12.00 1.42 9.32
C LEU A 60 -10.79 0.49 9.17
N SER A 61 -10.54 -0.01 7.95
CA SER A 61 -9.33 -0.79 7.67
C SER A 61 -8.06 0.03 7.92
N LEU A 62 -8.01 1.29 7.47
CA LEU A 62 -6.87 2.17 7.65
C LEU A 62 -6.65 2.50 9.12
N ILE A 63 -7.72 2.86 9.84
CA ILE A 63 -7.68 3.12 11.29
C ILE A 63 -7.14 1.89 12.02
N SER A 64 -7.67 0.70 11.71
CA SER A 64 -7.25 -0.55 12.35
C SER A 64 -5.77 -0.85 12.12
N ILE A 65 -5.27 -0.64 10.90
CA ILE A 65 -3.85 -0.84 10.57
C ILE A 65 -2.97 0.13 11.38
N ILE A 66 -3.33 1.41 11.41
CA ILE A 66 -2.57 2.45 12.11
C ILE A 66 -2.54 2.18 13.61
N GLU A 67 -3.68 1.82 14.22
CA GLU A 67 -3.76 1.53 15.65
C GLU A 67 -2.96 0.30 16.04
N ALA A 68 -3.03 -0.77 15.24
CA ALA A 68 -2.35 -2.04 15.50
C ALA A 68 -0.82 -1.92 15.36
N HIS A 69 -0.34 -1.20 14.34
CA HIS A 69 1.10 -1.20 13.98
C HIS A 69 1.82 0.10 14.36
N LYS A 70 1.10 1.17 14.69
CA LYS A 70 1.62 2.46 15.15
C LYS A 70 2.83 2.94 14.32
N PRO A 71 2.68 3.10 12.98
CA PRO A 71 3.77 3.53 12.13
C PRO A 71 4.25 4.93 12.51
N HIS A 72 5.56 5.18 12.34
CA HIS A 72 6.16 6.51 12.51
C HIS A 72 6.09 7.31 11.21
N GLU A 73 6.08 6.60 10.08
CA GLU A 73 5.99 7.17 8.74
C GLU A 73 4.91 6.42 7.94
N VAL A 74 4.12 7.16 7.17
CA VAL A 74 3.10 6.60 6.28
C VAL A 74 3.37 7.13 4.87
N TYR A 75 3.49 6.22 3.91
CA TYR A 75 3.71 6.51 2.51
C TYR A 75 2.49 6.06 1.70
N ASN A 76 1.70 7.03 1.23
CA ASN A 76 0.50 6.75 0.45
C ASN A 76 0.83 6.64 -1.05
N LEU A 77 1.07 5.42 -1.55
CA LEU A 77 1.40 5.16 -2.96
C LEU A 77 0.33 4.33 -3.68
N ALA A 78 -0.70 3.86 -2.97
CA ALA A 78 -1.85 3.21 -3.61
C ALA A 78 -2.65 4.23 -4.44
N ALA A 79 -2.91 3.89 -5.70
CA ALA A 79 -3.68 4.72 -6.62
C ALA A 79 -4.19 3.88 -7.80
N GLN A 80 -5.19 4.41 -8.50
CA GLN A 80 -5.47 4.03 -9.88
C GLN A 80 -4.48 4.78 -10.77
N SER A 81 -3.29 4.21 -11.01
CA SER A 81 -2.21 4.96 -11.65
C SER A 81 -2.20 4.93 -13.19
N PHE A 82 -3.06 4.14 -13.82
CA PHE A 82 -3.11 4.03 -15.28
C PHE A 82 -4.08 5.04 -15.89
N VAL A 83 -3.52 6.10 -16.49
CA VAL A 83 -4.29 7.22 -17.07
C VAL A 83 -5.41 6.77 -18.01
N PRO A 84 -5.23 5.83 -18.95
CA PRO A 84 -6.35 5.39 -19.80
C PRO A 84 -7.55 4.82 -19.02
N THR A 85 -7.33 4.10 -17.93
CA THR A 85 -8.44 3.58 -17.10
C THR A 85 -9.15 4.71 -16.35
N SER A 86 -8.48 5.83 -16.04
CA SER A 86 -9.16 6.95 -15.38
C SER A 86 -10.24 7.60 -16.24
N TRP A 87 -10.15 7.48 -17.56
CA TRP A 87 -11.19 7.96 -18.48
C TRP A 87 -12.42 7.05 -18.52
N THR A 88 -12.23 5.75 -18.30
CA THR A 88 -13.32 4.77 -18.28
C THR A 88 -13.95 4.64 -16.89
N GLN A 89 -13.18 4.92 -15.83
CA GLN A 89 -13.60 4.85 -14.43
C GLN A 89 -13.24 6.14 -13.66
N PRO A 90 -13.73 7.32 -14.09
CA PRO A 90 -13.32 8.60 -13.52
C PRO A 90 -13.77 8.80 -12.07
N VAL A 91 -14.98 8.35 -11.72
CA VAL A 91 -15.49 8.45 -10.35
C VAL A 91 -14.64 7.60 -9.40
N LEU A 92 -14.39 6.34 -9.76
CA LEU A 92 -13.56 5.43 -8.95
C LEU A 92 -12.12 5.95 -8.82
N THR A 93 -11.56 6.53 -9.88
CA THR A 93 -10.25 7.18 -9.82
C THR A 93 -10.27 8.36 -8.86
N GLY A 94 -11.31 9.21 -8.90
CA GLY A 94 -11.47 10.30 -7.95
C GLY A 94 -11.61 9.81 -6.50
N GLU A 95 -12.35 8.73 -6.28
CA GLU A 95 -12.50 8.10 -4.96
C GLU A 95 -11.16 7.58 -4.42
N PHE A 96 -10.34 6.90 -5.24
CA PHE A 96 -9.04 6.40 -4.79
C PHE A 96 -7.96 7.48 -4.68
N ASP A 97 -7.81 8.32 -5.71
CA ASP A 97 -6.61 9.13 -5.89
C ASP A 97 -6.76 10.56 -5.33
N ALA A 98 -8.00 11.04 -5.17
CA ALA A 98 -8.27 12.41 -4.72
C ALA A 98 -8.94 12.47 -3.35
N ILE A 99 -10.02 11.69 -3.16
CA ILE A 99 -10.70 11.64 -1.87
C ILE A 99 -9.92 10.75 -0.93
N GLY A 100 -9.66 9.50 -1.33
CA GLY A 100 -9.15 8.47 -0.44
C GLY A 100 -9.96 8.42 0.86
N VAL A 101 -9.42 7.80 1.90
CA VAL A 101 -9.83 8.14 3.27
C VAL A 101 -8.60 8.52 4.07
#